data_AF-A0A852FXF6-F1
#
_entry.id   AF-A0A852FXF6-F1
#
_cell.length_a   1.000
_cell.length_b   1.000
_cell.length_c   1.000
_cell.angle_alpha   90.00
_cell.angle_beta   90.00
_cell.angle_gamma   90.00
#
_symmetry.space_group_name_H-M   'P 1'
#
loop_
_entity.id
_entity.type
_entity.pdbx_description
1 polymer ?
#
loop_
_entity_poly.entity_id
_entity_poly.type
_entity_poly.pdbx_seq_one_letter_code
_entity_poly.pdbx_strand_id
1 'polypeptide(L)'
;ITVKSSNRDHVTAAGEEGDNPPKEERWKTTLKTTMVEVEAAEFRGHKVSLWDLLHSRYIPEENRKELLELYEAGELTLEQVKTVVTTIVTKAAAAAA
;
A
#
# COMPACT_ATOMS: atom_id res chain seq x y z
N ILE A 1 -28.22 24.60 1.40
CA ILE A 1 -26.86 24.38 0.86
C ILE A 1 -26.46 22.96 1.19
N THR A 2 -26.67 22.03 0.26
CA THR A 2 -26.65 20.59 0.53
C THR A 2 -25.45 19.96 -0.16
N VAL A 3 -24.62 19.34 0.68
CA VAL A 3 -23.61 18.29 0.45
C VAL A 3 -22.66 18.44 -0.75
N LYS A 4 -21.39 18.67 -0.41
CA LYS A 4 -20.25 18.46 -1.31
C LYS A 4 -20.13 16.96 -1.51
N SER A 5 -20.82 16.47 -2.54
CA SER A 5 -20.80 15.06 -2.94
C SER A 5 -19.35 14.67 -3.23
N SER A 6 -18.90 13.68 -2.46
CA SER A 6 -17.56 13.12 -2.48
C SER A 6 -17.25 12.58 -3.86
N ASN A 7 -16.43 13.30 -4.61
CA ASN A 7 -15.86 12.87 -5.88
C ASN A 7 -14.74 11.85 -5.58
N ARG A 8 -15.11 10.59 -5.31
CA ARG A 8 -14.16 9.46 -5.25
C ARG A 8 -13.95 8.94 -6.67
N ASP A 9 -13.28 9.75 -7.48
CA ASP A 9 -12.60 9.25 -8.66
C ASP A 9 -11.12 9.24 -8.30
N HIS A 10 -10.65 8.10 -7.82
CA HIS A 10 -9.26 7.75 -8.04
C HIS A 10 -9.24 6.50 -8.90
N VAL A 11 -9.68 6.69 -10.14
CA VAL A 11 -9.22 5.87 -11.25
C VAL A 11 -7.79 6.33 -11.52
N THR A 12 -6.79 5.65 -10.94
CA THR A 12 -5.43 5.79 -11.47
C THR A 12 -5.39 5.02 -12.76
N ALA A 13 -5.65 5.76 -13.83
CA ALA A 13 -5.31 5.38 -15.19
C ALA A 13 -3.83 4.97 -15.22
N ALA A 14 -3.58 3.68 -15.34
CA ALA A 14 -2.29 3.16 -15.80
C ALA A 14 -2.28 3.29 -17.32
N GLY A 15 -1.79 4.42 -17.80
CA GLY A 15 -1.51 4.77 -19.19
C GLY A 15 -0.94 6.19 -19.18
N GLU A 16 0.14 6.57 -19.83
CA GLU A 16 1.00 5.93 -20.83
C GLU A 16 2.40 6.59 -20.70
N GLU A 17 3.45 5.82 -21.04
CA GLU A 17 4.70 6.19 -21.74
C GLU A 17 5.25 7.64 -21.65
N GLY A 18 6.53 7.78 -21.21
CA GLY A 18 7.34 8.95 -21.59
C GLY A 18 8.28 9.57 -20.56
N ASP A 19 8.87 8.84 -19.63
CA ASP A 19 10.12 9.27 -18.97
C ASP A 19 10.77 8.02 -18.37
N ASN A 20 12.07 7.82 -18.55
CA ASN A 20 12.77 6.72 -17.87
C ASN A 20 12.77 7.06 -16.38
N PRO A 21 11.88 6.49 -15.55
CA PRO A 21 11.79 6.94 -14.17
C PRO A 21 13.05 6.46 -13.47
N PRO A 22 13.66 7.27 -12.58
CA PRO A 22 14.62 6.73 -11.62
C PRO A 22 14.01 5.46 -10.99
N LYS A 23 14.82 4.39 -10.85
CA LYS A 23 14.38 3.04 -10.42
C LYS A 23 13.44 3.05 -9.21
N GLU A 24 13.59 4.04 -8.34
CA GLU A 24 12.73 4.33 -7.19
C GLU A 24 11.23 4.42 -7.52
N GLU A 25 10.87 4.93 -8.70
CA GLU A 25 9.46 5.12 -9.05
C GLU A 25 8.79 3.83 -9.54
N ARG A 26 9.54 2.86 -10.07
CA ARG A 26 8.96 1.62 -10.63
C ARG A 26 8.34 0.75 -9.54
N TRP A 27 9.12 0.48 -8.50
CA TRP A 27 8.67 -0.35 -7.38
C TRP A 27 7.60 0.40 -6.57
N LYS A 28 7.76 1.71 -6.38
CA LYS A 28 6.78 2.56 -5.68
C LYS A 28 5.44 2.64 -6.40
N THR A 29 5.45 2.80 -7.72
CA THR A 29 4.22 2.82 -8.53
C THR A 29 3.50 1.47 -8.43
N THR A 30 4.23 0.36 -8.50
CA THR A 30 3.68 -0.99 -8.35
C THR A 30 2.99 -1.17 -6.99
N LEU A 31 3.60 -0.70 -5.90
CA LEU A 31 2.98 -0.74 -4.56
C LEU A 31 1.76 0.18 -4.45
N LYS A 32 1.75 1.32 -5.14
CA LYS A 32 0.61 2.26 -5.15
C LYS A 32 -0.58 1.75 -5.96
N THR A 33 -0.33 1.13 -7.11
CA THR A 33 -1.39 0.57 -7.97
C THR A 33 -1.93 -0.75 -7.44
N THR A 34 -1.16 -1.45 -6.59
CA THR A 34 -1.62 -2.67 -5.92
C THR A 34 -2.58 -2.33 -4.79
N MET A 35 -3.86 -2.56 -5.04
CA MET A 35 -4.91 -2.44 -4.04
C MET A 35 -5.00 -3.73 -3.21
N VAL A 36 -4.95 -3.58 -1.89
CA VAL A 36 -5.07 -4.68 -0.93
C VAL A 36 -6.35 -4.49 -0.14
N GLU A 37 -7.14 -5.55 -0.11
CA GLU A 37 -8.29 -5.65 0.79
C GLU A 37 -7.80 -6.31 2.07
N VAL A 38 -7.93 -5.60 3.18
CA VAL A 38 -7.51 -6.09 4.50
C VAL A 38 -8.79 -6.35 5.28
N GLU A 39 -8.99 -7.59 5.70
CA GLU A 39 -10.19 -7.97 6.47
C GLU A 39 -10.10 -7.56 7.95
N ALA A 40 -8.97 -7.00 8.35
CA ALA A 40 -8.68 -6.53 9.70
C ALA A 40 -8.72 -4.99 9.81
N ALA A 41 -9.03 -4.50 11.02
CA ALA A 41 -9.05 -3.09 11.39
C ALA A 41 -10.14 -2.23 10.71
N GLU A 42 -9.89 -0.92 10.64
CA GLU A 42 -10.69 0.11 9.98
C GLU A 42 -10.69 -0.03 8.44
N PHE A 43 -9.80 -0.86 7.89
CA PHE A 43 -9.74 -1.14 6.46
C PHE A 43 -10.72 -2.23 6.01
N ARG A 44 -11.47 -2.86 6.94
CA ARG A 44 -12.45 -3.88 6.60
C ARG A 44 -13.53 -3.30 5.70
N GLY A 45 -13.60 -3.78 4.46
CA GLY A 45 -14.50 -3.27 3.42
C GLY A 45 -13.97 -2.08 2.62
N HIS A 46 -12.71 -1.68 2.86
CA HIS A 46 -12.01 -0.64 2.12
C HIS A 46 -10.78 -1.23 1.41
N LYS A 47 -10.70 -1.02 0.08
CA LYS A 47 -9.48 -1.30 -0.67
C LYS A 47 -8.51 -0.14 -0.47
N VAL A 48 -7.34 -0.45 0.07
CA VAL A 48 -6.26 0.51 0.31
C VAL A 48 -5.04 0.11 -0.47
N SER A 49 -4.31 1.09 -1.00
CA SER A 49 -3.06 0.82 -1.72
C SER A 49 -2.05 0.21 -0.74
N LEU A 50 -1.31 -0.80 -1.20
CA LEU A 50 -0.27 -1.45 -0.40
C LEU A 50 0.76 -0.43 0.12
N TRP A 51 1.11 0.56 -0.72
CA TRP A 51 1.95 1.69 -0.35
C TRP A 51 1.39 2.54 0.80
N ASP A 52 0.08 2.86 0.76
CA ASP A 52 -0.57 3.63 1.81
C ASP A 52 -0.60 2.84 3.12
N LEU A 53 -0.81 1.52 3.04
CA LEU A 53 -0.76 0.62 4.19
C LEU A 53 0.63 0.59 4.84
N LEU A 54 1.68 0.52 4.02
CA LEU A 54 3.10 0.59 4.43
C LEU A 54 3.46 1.92 5.10
N HIS A 55 2.89 3.02 4.64
CA HIS A 55 3.07 4.35 5.24
C HIS A 55 2.06 4.67 6.35
N SER A 56 1.13 3.76 6.63
CA SER A 56 0.13 3.93 7.67
C SER A 56 0.73 3.65 9.05
N ARG A 57 0.08 4.19 10.08
CA ARG A 57 0.45 3.98 11.51
C ARG A 57 0.58 2.51 11.91
N TYR A 58 -0.05 1.59 11.17
CA TYR A 58 -0.01 0.16 11.47
C TYR A 58 1.36 -0.48 11.23
N ILE A 59 2.17 0.08 10.33
CA ILE A 59 3.50 -0.44 10.03
C ILE A 59 4.53 0.53 10.62
N PRO A 60 5.35 0.07 11.57
CA PRO A 60 6.43 0.90 12.10
C PRO A 60 7.45 1.18 10.99
N GLU A 61 8.12 2.32 11.09
CA GLU A 61 9.09 2.76 10.08
C GLU A 61 10.20 1.73 9.83
N GLU A 62 10.62 0.99 10.86
CA GLU A 62 11.62 -0.07 10.76
C GLU A 62 11.18 -1.20 9.83
N ASN A 63 10.01 -1.80 10.07
CA ASN A 63 9.44 -2.82 9.17
C ASN A 63 9.21 -2.28 7.76
N ARG A 64 8.74 -1.04 7.63
CA ARG A 64 8.54 -0.40 6.32
C ARG A 64 9.85 -0.32 5.55
N LYS A 65 10.92 0.15 6.21
CA LYS A 65 12.22 0.33 5.58
C LYS A 65 12.80 -1.02 5.15
N GLU A 66 12.77 -2.01 6.03
CA GLU A 66 13.24 -3.37 5.73
C GLU A 66 12.47 -4.00 4.55
N LEU A 67 11.14 -3.89 4.55
CA LEU A 67 10.29 -4.36 3.44
C LEU A 67 10.64 -3.70 2.10
N LEU A 68 10.89 -2.38 2.11
CA LEU A 68 11.25 -1.63 0.91
C LEU A 68 12.65 -1.97 0.41
N GLU A 69 13.63 -2.12 1.31
CA GLU A 69 14.99 -2.53 0.96
C GLU A 69 14.99 -3.92 0.34
N LEU A 70 14.27 -4.88 0.93
CA LEU A 70 14.14 -6.24 0.39
C LEU A 70 13.36 -6.29 -0.94
N TYR A 71 12.34 -5.45 -1.11
CA TYR A 71 11.59 -5.36 -2.36
C TYR A 71 12.40 -4.70 -3.47
N GLU A 72 13.18 -3.66 -3.16
CA GLU A 72 14.10 -3.02 -4.11
C GLU A 72 15.26 -3.94 -4.48
N ALA A 73 15.80 -4.69 -3.51
CA ALA A 73 16.80 -5.72 -3.74
C ALA A 73 16.26 -6.91 -4.57
N GLY A 74 14.93 -7.02 -4.72
CA GLY A 74 14.27 -8.13 -5.40
C GLY A 74 14.26 -9.43 -4.60
N GLU A 75 14.58 -9.38 -3.31
CA GLU A 75 14.45 -10.52 -2.38
C GLU A 75 12.99 -10.82 -2.05
N LEU A 76 12.16 -9.78 -2.01
CA LEU A 76 10.72 -9.90 -1.85
C LEU A 76 9.98 -9.65 -3.16
N THR A 77 8.94 -10.45 -3.38
CA THR A 77 7.97 -10.23 -4.45
C THR A 77 6.78 -9.43 -3.92
N LEU A 78 6.02 -8.81 -4.84
CA LEU A 78 4.83 -8.03 -4.50
C LEU A 78 3.83 -8.80 -3.63
N GLU A 79 3.63 -10.09 -3.90
CA GLU A 79 2.76 -10.96 -3.10
C GLU A 79 3.28 -11.21 -1.68
N GLN A 80 4.60 -11.33 -1.51
CA GLN A 80 5.21 -11.46 -0.20
C GLN A 80 5.06 -10.16 0.58
N VAL A 81 5.36 -9.00 -0.03
CA VAL A 81 5.13 -7.69 0.59
C VAL A 81 3.67 -7.57 1.01
N LYS A 82 2.72 -7.91 0.13
CA LYS A 82 1.28 -7.91 0.45
C LYS A 82 0.96 -8.79 1.65
N THR A 83 1.50 -10.00 1.71
CA THR A 83 1.26 -10.96 2.79
C THR A 83 1.83 -10.46 4.12
N VAL A 84 3.07 -10.00 4.13
CA VAL A 84 3.74 -9.46 5.31
C VAL A 84 2.99 -8.23 5.82
N VAL A 85 2.68 -7.29 4.92
CA VAL A 85 1.97 -6.04 5.24
C VAL A 85 0.56 -6.33 5.78
N THR A 86 -0.20 -7.23 5.15
CA THR A 86 -1.52 -7.66 5.66
C THR A 86 -1.40 -8.33 7.04
N THR A 87 -0.36 -9.13 7.26
CA THR A 87 -0.11 -9.81 8.54
C THR A 87 0.25 -8.80 9.64
N ILE A 88 1.13 -7.84 9.34
CA ILE A 88 1.51 -6.77 10.29
C ILE A 88 0.27 -5.96 10.65
N VAL A 89 -0.52 -5.52 9.67
CA VAL A 89 -1.75 -4.74 9.94
C VAL A 89 -2.76 -5.53 10.73
N THR A 90 -2.98 -6.80 10.39
CA THR A 90 -3.89 -7.69 11.13
C THR A 90 -3.46 -7.84 12.59
N LYS A 91 -2.16 -8.06 12.81
CA LYS A 91 -1.59 -8.22 14.16
C LYS A 91 -1.60 -6.90 14.95
N ALA A 92 -1.25 -5.79 14.31
CA ALA A 92 -1.28 -4.46 14.91
C ALA A 92 -2.71 -4.03 15.27
N ALA A 93 -3.69 -4.35 14.42
CA ALA A 93 -5.09 -4.09 14.68
C ALA A 93 -5.64 -4.92 15.85
N ALA A 94 -5.26 -6.20 15.93
CA ALA A 94 -5.63 -7.07 17.05
C ALA A 94 -5.06 -6.59 18.39
N ALA A 95 -3.88 -5.97 18.40
CA ALA A 95 -3.28 -5.41 19.60
C ALA A 95 -3.86 -4.03 20.01
N ALA A 96 -4.58 -3.35 19.12
CA ALA A 96 -5.17 -2.05 19.35
C ALA A 96 -6.67 -2.10 19.73
N ALA A 97 -7.27 -3.30 19.76
CA ALA A 97 -8.64 -3.56 20.21
C ALA A 97 -8.65 -4.02 21.68
#